data_AF-A0AAF3FE28-F1
#
_entry.id   AF-A0AAF3FE28-F1
#
_cell.length_a   1.000
_cell.length_b   1.000
_cell.length_c   1.000
_cell.angle_alpha   90.00
_cell.angle_beta   90.00
_cell.angle_gamma   90.00
#
_symmetry.space_group_name_H-M   'P 1'
#
loop_
_entity.id
_entity.type
_entity.pdbx_description
1 polymer ?
#
loop_
_entity_poly.entity_id
_entity_poly.type
_entity_poly.pdbx_seq_one_letter_code
_entity_poly.pdbx_strand_id
1 'polypeptide(L)'
;MSKTNEEKGDPRRTVASHILSLNIVEEKLKQTSALDAFCDGRDTLLTIARNDQKGVEMSTSSKDVSTPSQGRVVFYKNKPGPLPMDTFKQIINMVTVNGPANQVFLSSVQQVFGKNKENGSRQIEAAVSQLEDSLLATVQQNASSPRSGYGSLKDEVKAILATSDTKNEPLRDLFKPLNEAIQTAQGGQIEEIGTLVESMEDCVDGLWRGTDYGETKLARFIHSCADFLIETISERFDDSLWVDKNCVDGLNVSLQAAQQWIDTVKLNTTQVWARGVDGNWRGGEVKMPYMEGFVKRLEEILSLRSFPEQLASLLNEPHVIGEVEETISKGMIGVSPFVYSPNSETAWRAKIQATERSLEPMIERVIPILKTRLMPSNLDNNMLAMDLEKFRNFLSRTRVKERMLAERENLMSRLINVLSSKENEIDDRMNRGGQAGRYLCEVAARIVWMREQGAQLESISSSLSNLLSDLNGVQNLQMNWIDYKKATSR
;
A
#
# COMPACT_ATOMS: atom_id res chain seq x y z
N MET A 1 29.31 -56.96 -48.18
CA MET A 1 27.90 -56.68 -47.83
C MET A 1 27.61 -57.35 -46.50
N SER A 2 27.47 -56.56 -45.44
CA SER A 2 26.69 -56.87 -44.23
C SER A 2 26.78 -55.63 -43.34
N LYS A 3 25.86 -54.68 -43.53
CA LYS A 3 25.61 -53.63 -42.55
C LYS A 3 24.58 -54.19 -41.58
N THR A 4 25.00 -54.22 -40.33
CA THR A 4 24.27 -54.58 -39.12
C THR A 4 23.00 -53.77 -38.98
N ASN A 5 21.98 -54.46 -38.49
CA ASN A 5 20.64 -54.00 -38.23
C ASN A 5 20.63 -53.40 -36.81
N GLU A 6 21.07 -52.16 -36.66
CA GLU A 6 20.98 -51.39 -35.41
C GLU A 6 20.54 -49.96 -35.73
N GLU A 7 19.23 -49.72 -35.66
CA GLU A 7 18.64 -48.40 -35.38
C GLU A 7 17.15 -48.59 -35.03
N LYS A 8 16.88 -49.30 -33.94
CA LYS A 8 15.61 -49.12 -33.21
C LYS A 8 15.85 -47.98 -32.22
N GLY A 9 15.38 -46.79 -32.56
CA GLY A 9 15.42 -45.62 -31.69
C GLY A 9 14.79 -45.92 -30.33
N ASP A 10 15.35 -45.36 -29.27
CA ASP A 10 14.88 -45.55 -27.89
C ASP A 10 13.42 -45.09 -27.77
N PRO A 11 12.46 -45.98 -27.42
CA PRO A 11 11.04 -45.63 -27.32
C PRO A 11 10.75 -44.50 -26.32
N ARG A 12 11.66 -44.20 -25.40
CA ARG A 12 11.57 -43.04 -24.49
C ARG A 12 11.68 -41.69 -25.21
N ARG A 13 12.44 -41.63 -26.31
CA ARG A 13 12.57 -40.43 -27.16
C ARG A 13 11.32 -40.19 -27.99
N THR A 14 10.68 -41.27 -28.45
CA THR A 14 9.39 -41.22 -29.16
C THR A 14 8.26 -40.69 -28.29
N VAL A 15 8.29 -40.99 -26.98
CA VAL A 15 7.35 -40.47 -25.99
C VAL A 15 7.52 -38.97 -25.77
N ALA A 16 8.76 -38.46 -25.69
CA ALA A 16 9.02 -37.03 -25.60
C ALA A 16 8.47 -36.26 -26.82
N SER A 17 8.57 -36.86 -28.02
CA SER A 17 7.98 -36.34 -29.26
C SER A 17 6.44 -36.31 -29.23
N HIS A 18 5.78 -37.39 -28.77
CA HIS A 18 4.32 -37.46 -28.70
C HIS A 18 3.70 -36.57 -27.61
N ILE A 19 4.38 -36.42 -26.46
CA ILE A 19 3.85 -35.70 -25.30
C ILE A 19 3.82 -34.18 -25.54
N LEU A 20 4.70 -33.65 -26.40
CA LEU A 20 4.83 -32.21 -26.57
C LEU A 20 3.74 -31.58 -27.44
N SER A 21 2.96 -32.34 -28.23
CA SER A 21 2.03 -31.78 -29.24
C SER A 21 2.67 -30.71 -30.16
N LEU A 22 4.00 -30.64 -30.15
CA LEU A 22 4.81 -29.76 -30.96
C LEU A 22 5.37 -30.71 -32.01
N ASN A 23 5.14 -30.44 -33.28
CA ASN A 23 5.80 -31.09 -34.41
C ASN A 23 7.32 -30.82 -34.38
N ILE A 24 8.00 -31.29 -33.32
CA ILE A 24 9.44 -31.17 -33.16
C ILE A 24 10.02 -32.46 -33.70
N VAL A 25 10.61 -32.34 -34.88
CA VAL A 25 11.49 -33.36 -35.46
C VAL A 25 12.60 -33.64 -34.44
N GLU A 26 12.83 -34.91 -34.09
CA GLU A 26 13.81 -35.36 -33.08
C GLU A 26 15.20 -34.74 -33.27
N GLU A 27 15.55 -34.37 -34.52
CA GLU A 27 16.80 -33.70 -34.91
C GLU A 27 16.99 -32.28 -34.35
N LYS A 28 15.95 -31.63 -33.80
CA LYS A 28 16.03 -30.25 -33.27
C LYS A 28 16.25 -30.15 -31.76
N LEU A 29 16.28 -31.27 -31.03
CA LEU A 29 16.46 -31.28 -29.58
C LEU A 29 17.96 -31.27 -29.22
N LYS A 30 18.57 -30.08 -29.15
CA LYS A 30 20.02 -29.91 -28.93
C LYS A 30 20.49 -30.20 -27.49
N GLN A 31 19.58 -30.41 -26.53
CA GLN A 31 19.92 -30.61 -25.11
C GLN A 31 19.10 -31.77 -24.51
N THR A 32 19.57 -33.01 -24.64
CA THR A 32 18.87 -34.21 -24.10
C THR A 32 19.29 -34.59 -22.68
N SER A 33 20.35 -34.00 -22.12
CA SER A 33 20.87 -34.36 -20.80
C SER A 33 19.84 -34.20 -19.67
N ALA A 34 18.96 -33.20 -19.75
CA ALA A 34 17.87 -33.00 -18.82
C ALA A 34 16.77 -34.07 -18.95
N LEU A 35 16.52 -34.56 -20.17
CA LEU A 35 15.58 -35.64 -20.42
C LEU A 35 16.13 -36.98 -19.88
N ASP A 36 17.42 -37.23 -20.07
CA ASP A 36 18.08 -38.44 -19.58
C ASP A 36 18.13 -38.43 -18.03
N ALA A 37 18.45 -37.28 -17.41
CA ALA A 37 18.42 -37.11 -15.97
C ALA A 37 17.00 -37.26 -15.38
N PHE A 38 15.97 -36.79 -16.09
CA PHE A 38 14.59 -37.04 -15.71
C PHE A 38 14.15 -38.48 -15.99
N CYS A 39 14.57 -39.15 -17.04
CA CYS A 39 14.08 -40.51 -17.34
C CYS A 39 14.76 -41.58 -16.49
N ASP A 40 16.09 -41.52 -16.40
CA ASP A 40 16.93 -42.55 -15.77
C ASP A 40 17.46 -42.13 -14.39
N GLY A 41 17.46 -40.83 -14.10
CA GLY A 41 17.95 -40.28 -12.83
C GLY A 41 16.90 -40.20 -11.73
N ARG A 42 17.32 -39.58 -10.61
CA ARG A 42 16.47 -39.31 -9.44
C ARG A 42 15.68 -38.00 -9.56
N ASP A 43 15.92 -37.23 -10.62
CA ASP A 43 15.23 -35.97 -10.84
C ASP A 43 13.74 -36.25 -11.07
N THR A 44 12.92 -35.57 -10.28
CA THR A 44 11.46 -35.69 -10.31
C THR A 44 10.80 -34.62 -11.14
N LEU A 45 11.55 -33.64 -11.66
CA LEU A 45 11.03 -32.49 -12.39
C LEU A 45 11.72 -32.35 -13.75
N LEU A 46 10.95 -32.08 -14.78
CA LEU A 46 11.43 -31.70 -16.11
C LEU A 46 10.60 -30.52 -16.61
N THR A 47 11.25 -29.39 -16.86
CA THR A 47 10.63 -28.20 -17.43
C THR A 47 11.05 -28.07 -18.89
N ILE A 48 10.07 -27.86 -19.76
CA ILE A 48 10.27 -27.63 -21.19
C ILE A 48 9.68 -26.27 -21.54
N ALA A 49 10.52 -25.40 -22.10
CA ALA A 49 10.12 -24.04 -22.50
C ALA A 49 10.46 -23.79 -23.97
N ARG A 50 9.61 -23.01 -24.65
CA ARG A 50 9.87 -22.56 -26.02
C ARG A 50 10.53 -21.17 -25.98
N ASN A 51 11.69 -21.05 -26.61
CA ASN A 51 12.44 -19.81 -26.75
C ASN A 51 12.53 -19.44 -28.24
N ASP A 52 12.02 -18.26 -28.62
CA ASP A 52 12.00 -17.78 -30.01
C ASP A 52 13.40 -17.61 -30.61
N GLN A 53 14.44 -17.41 -29.79
CA GLN A 53 15.82 -17.24 -30.26
C GLN A 53 16.65 -18.53 -30.23
N LYS A 54 16.31 -19.51 -29.38
CA LYS A 54 17.14 -20.71 -29.11
C LYS A 54 16.45 -22.07 -29.34
N GLY A 55 15.16 -22.08 -29.70
CA GLY A 55 14.40 -23.32 -29.91
C GLY A 55 13.78 -23.84 -28.61
N VAL A 56 13.90 -25.14 -28.34
CA VAL A 56 13.32 -25.78 -27.13
C VAL A 56 14.40 -25.91 -26.07
N GLU A 57 14.17 -25.31 -24.90
CA GLU A 57 15.04 -25.43 -23.72
C GLU A 57 14.45 -26.43 -22.73
N MET A 58 15.30 -27.30 -22.19
CA MET A 58 14.92 -28.34 -21.22
C MET A 58 15.79 -28.22 -19.96
N SER A 59 15.15 -28.20 -18.78
CA SER A 59 15.85 -28.14 -17.50
C SER A 59 15.22 -29.05 -16.45
N THR A 60 16.03 -29.66 -15.60
CA THR A 60 15.57 -30.39 -14.40
C THR A 60 15.47 -29.50 -13.16
N SER A 61 15.80 -28.21 -13.30
CA SER A 61 15.67 -27.21 -12.23
C SER A 61 14.57 -26.20 -12.55
N SER A 62 13.86 -25.79 -11.49
CA SER A 62 13.00 -24.62 -11.46
C SER A 62 13.88 -23.36 -11.49
N LYS A 63 14.32 -22.93 -12.69
CA LYS A 63 14.96 -21.62 -12.84
C LYS A 63 13.91 -20.51 -13.01
N ASP A 64 14.28 -19.34 -12.52
CA ASP A 64 13.44 -18.15 -12.33
C ASP A 64 12.51 -17.78 -13.51
N VAL A 65 11.34 -17.28 -13.11
CA VAL A 65 10.22 -16.78 -13.91
C VAL A 65 10.53 -15.39 -14.49
N SER A 66 11.80 -15.04 -14.70
CA SER A 66 12.22 -13.68 -15.09
C SER A 66 12.14 -13.39 -16.59
N THR A 67 11.91 -14.41 -17.43
CA THR A 67 11.70 -14.23 -18.88
C THR A 67 10.24 -14.48 -19.27
N PRO A 68 9.54 -13.47 -19.82
CA PRO A 68 8.20 -13.63 -20.35
C PRO A 68 8.28 -14.38 -21.69
N SER A 69 8.45 -15.71 -21.62
CA SER A 69 8.45 -16.57 -22.80
C SER A 69 7.20 -17.43 -22.86
N GLN A 70 6.64 -17.50 -24.08
CA GLN A 70 5.42 -18.21 -24.46
C GLN A 70 5.44 -19.66 -23.97
N GLY A 71 4.43 -20.04 -23.17
CA GLY A 71 4.03 -21.41 -22.82
C GLY A 71 5.14 -22.40 -22.39
N ARG A 72 5.13 -22.77 -21.11
CA ARG A 72 6.00 -23.80 -20.54
C ARG A 72 5.20 -25.05 -20.20
N VAL A 73 5.82 -26.22 -20.30
CA VAL A 73 5.24 -27.49 -19.85
C VAL A 73 6.15 -28.10 -18.81
N VAL A 74 5.61 -28.38 -17.63
CA VAL A 74 6.31 -28.97 -16.50
C VAL A 74 5.82 -30.39 -16.30
N PHE A 75 6.75 -31.34 -16.32
CA PHE A 75 6.53 -32.73 -15.99
C PHE A 75 7.07 -33.00 -14.61
N TYR A 76 6.30 -33.74 -13.80
CA TYR A 76 6.81 -34.22 -12.53
C TYR A 76 6.43 -35.67 -12.25
N LYS A 77 7.30 -36.36 -11.52
CA LYS A 77 7.08 -37.72 -11.01
C LYS A 77 6.57 -37.68 -9.58
N ASN A 78 5.72 -38.63 -9.24
CA ASN A 78 5.29 -38.83 -7.86
C ASN A 78 6.40 -39.42 -6.96
N LYS A 79 7.41 -40.09 -7.53
CA LYS A 79 8.51 -40.72 -6.80
C LYS A 79 9.86 -40.54 -7.51
N PRO A 80 10.96 -40.33 -6.77
CA PRO A 80 12.31 -40.29 -7.35
C PRO A 80 12.76 -41.70 -7.76
N GLY A 81 13.15 -41.88 -9.02
CA GLY A 81 13.61 -43.15 -9.56
C GLY A 81 13.43 -43.27 -11.07
N PRO A 82 14.09 -44.25 -11.71
CA PRO A 82 14.00 -44.45 -13.16
C PRO A 82 12.57 -44.80 -13.58
N LEU A 83 12.13 -44.25 -14.72
CA LEU A 83 10.79 -44.48 -15.24
C LEU A 83 10.67 -45.88 -15.86
N PRO A 84 9.77 -46.75 -15.37
CA PRO A 84 9.52 -48.05 -15.98
C PRO A 84 8.89 -47.85 -17.38
N MET A 85 9.44 -48.52 -18.39
CA MET A 85 8.98 -48.46 -19.79
C MET A 85 7.49 -48.77 -19.95
N ASP A 86 6.93 -49.62 -19.07
CA ASP A 86 5.56 -50.10 -19.20
C ASP A 86 4.53 -49.23 -18.44
N THR A 87 4.97 -48.40 -17.48
CA THR A 87 4.07 -47.72 -16.53
C THR A 87 4.31 -46.20 -16.42
N PHE A 88 5.26 -45.64 -17.18
CA PHE A 88 5.64 -44.23 -17.07
C PHE A 88 4.44 -43.26 -17.19
N LYS A 89 3.44 -43.56 -18.03
CA LYS A 89 2.24 -42.71 -18.23
C LYS A 89 1.39 -42.53 -16.97
N GLN A 90 1.44 -43.49 -16.02
CA GLN A 90 0.69 -43.42 -14.76
C GLN A 90 1.46 -42.71 -13.65
N ILE A 91 2.77 -42.49 -13.86
CA ILE A 91 3.71 -41.99 -12.85
C ILE A 91 4.03 -40.51 -13.11
N ILE A 92 3.99 -40.09 -14.37
CA ILE A 92 4.28 -38.73 -14.81
C ILE A 92 2.99 -37.92 -14.84
N ASN A 93 3.01 -36.78 -14.17
CA ASN A 93 2.00 -35.74 -14.28
C ASN A 93 2.52 -34.59 -15.13
N MET A 94 1.60 -33.86 -15.76
CA MET A 94 1.89 -32.72 -16.64
C MET A 94 1.12 -31.49 -16.17
N VAL A 95 1.82 -30.36 -16.09
CA VAL A 95 1.21 -29.04 -15.86
C VAL A 95 1.65 -28.11 -16.99
N THR A 96 0.68 -27.51 -17.67
CA THR A 96 0.93 -26.48 -18.69
C THR A 96 0.85 -25.11 -18.05
N VAL A 97 1.93 -24.33 -18.18
CA VAL A 97 2.06 -22.98 -17.62
C VAL A 97 2.10 -21.98 -18.78
N ASN A 98 0.95 -21.36 -19.06
CA ASN A 98 0.80 -20.33 -20.08
C ASN A 98 0.58 -18.97 -19.42
N GLY A 99 1.63 -18.15 -19.37
CA GLY A 99 1.58 -16.80 -18.78
C GLY A 99 2.37 -16.68 -17.47
N PRO A 100 2.24 -15.56 -16.74
CA PRO A 100 2.97 -15.34 -15.51
C PRO A 100 2.56 -16.35 -14.43
N ALA A 101 3.53 -16.81 -13.63
CA ALA A 101 3.35 -17.96 -12.72
C ALA A 101 2.20 -17.78 -11.73
N ASN A 102 1.97 -16.55 -11.26
CA ASN A 102 0.88 -16.23 -10.35
C ASN A 102 -0.52 -16.43 -10.98
N GLN A 103 -0.72 -16.07 -12.25
CA GLN A 103 -2.00 -16.27 -12.96
C GLN A 103 -2.28 -17.74 -13.24
N VAL A 104 -1.25 -18.48 -13.66
CA VAL A 104 -1.37 -19.93 -13.88
C VAL A 104 -1.63 -20.66 -12.56
N PHE A 105 -0.98 -20.23 -11.49
CA PHE A 105 -1.19 -20.84 -10.18
C PHE A 105 -2.61 -20.57 -9.66
N LEU A 106 -3.09 -19.33 -9.76
CA LEU A 106 -4.46 -18.98 -9.39
C LEU A 106 -5.51 -19.79 -10.18
N SER A 107 -5.39 -19.83 -11.51
CA SER A 107 -6.31 -20.60 -12.35
C SER A 107 -6.27 -22.11 -12.05
N SER A 108 -5.08 -22.65 -11.77
CA SER A 108 -4.93 -24.06 -11.38
C SER A 108 -5.60 -24.36 -10.04
N VAL A 109 -5.42 -23.49 -9.04
CA VAL A 109 -6.06 -23.64 -7.72
C VAL A 109 -7.59 -23.58 -7.86
N GLN A 110 -8.11 -22.58 -8.57
CA GLN A 110 -9.56 -22.42 -8.79
C GLN A 110 -10.17 -23.61 -9.56
N GLN A 111 -9.46 -24.13 -10.56
CA GLN A 111 -9.99 -25.22 -11.39
C GLN A 111 -9.96 -26.57 -10.68
N VAL A 112 -8.95 -26.83 -9.85
CA VAL A 112 -8.76 -28.10 -9.15
C VAL A 112 -9.52 -28.12 -7.83
N PHE A 113 -9.45 -27.05 -7.04
CA PHE A 113 -10.06 -27.00 -5.71
C PHE A 113 -11.41 -26.31 -5.69
N GLY A 114 -11.66 -25.34 -6.58
CA GLY A 114 -12.98 -24.69 -6.69
C GLY A 114 -14.11 -25.65 -7.05
N LYS A 115 -13.81 -26.73 -7.78
CA LYS A 115 -14.79 -27.79 -8.13
C LYS A 115 -14.98 -28.86 -7.05
N ASN A 116 -14.07 -28.94 -6.07
CA ASN A 116 -14.05 -29.98 -5.04
C ASN A 116 -14.41 -29.44 -3.64
N LYS A 117 -15.00 -28.23 -3.55
CA LYS A 117 -15.36 -27.55 -2.28
C LYS A 117 -16.42 -28.29 -1.43
N GLU A 118 -17.05 -29.36 -1.91
CA GLU A 118 -18.11 -30.07 -1.18
C GLU A 118 -17.63 -31.29 -0.35
N ASN A 119 -16.40 -31.77 -0.57
CA ASN A 119 -15.89 -33.01 0.05
C ASN A 119 -14.63 -32.80 0.93
N GLY A 120 -14.26 -31.56 1.21
CA GLY A 120 -13.05 -31.19 1.96
C GLY A 120 -13.26 -31.10 3.47
N SER A 121 -12.15 -31.09 4.24
CA SER A 121 -12.22 -30.64 5.63
C SER A 121 -12.33 -29.11 5.66
N ARG A 122 -13.13 -28.55 6.59
CA ARG A 122 -13.31 -27.09 6.73
C ARG A 122 -11.99 -26.31 6.86
N GLN A 123 -10.93 -26.94 7.38
CA GLN A 123 -9.60 -26.33 7.50
C GLN A 123 -8.90 -26.19 6.15
N ILE A 124 -9.01 -27.18 5.27
CA ILE A 124 -8.45 -27.14 3.91
C ILE A 124 -9.24 -26.14 3.07
N GLU A 125 -10.57 -26.09 3.22
CA GLU A 125 -11.41 -25.10 2.54
C GLU A 125 -11.07 -23.66 2.95
N ALA A 126 -10.84 -23.43 4.24
CA ALA A 126 -10.40 -22.12 4.75
C ALA A 126 -9.02 -21.74 4.21
N ALA A 127 -8.05 -22.67 4.23
CA ALA A 127 -6.70 -22.42 3.73
C ALA A 127 -6.67 -22.19 2.21
N VAL A 128 -7.46 -22.96 1.45
CA VAL A 128 -7.61 -22.78 -0.01
C VAL A 128 -8.29 -21.45 -0.32
N SER A 129 -9.33 -21.07 0.42
CA SER A 129 -10.01 -19.79 0.20
C SER A 129 -9.08 -18.60 0.50
N GLN A 130 -8.31 -18.68 1.60
CA GLN A 130 -7.29 -17.68 1.91
C GLN A 130 -6.20 -17.59 0.84
N LEU A 131 -5.75 -18.74 0.33
CA LEU A 131 -4.75 -18.78 -0.74
C LEU A 131 -5.33 -18.22 -2.05
N GLU A 132 -6.57 -18.57 -2.40
CA GLU A 132 -7.29 -18.01 -3.55
C GLU A 132 -7.39 -16.50 -3.44
N ASP A 133 -7.80 -15.97 -2.28
CA ASP A 133 -7.95 -14.53 -2.05
C ASP A 133 -6.61 -13.79 -2.14
N SER A 134 -5.55 -14.33 -1.52
CA SER A 134 -4.20 -13.75 -1.57
C SER A 134 -3.63 -13.78 -2.98
N LEU A 135 -3.73 -14.91 -3.69
CA LEU A 135 -3.25 -15.03 -5.07
C LEU A 135 -4.06 -14.17 -6.03
N LEU A 136 -5.38 -14.08 -5.84
CA LEU A 136 -6.24 -13.20 -6.61
C LEU A 136 -5.85 -11.75 -6.39
N ALA A 137 -5.55 -11.35 -5.15
CA ALA A 137 -5.03 -10.02 -4.86
C ALA A 137 -3.66 -9.76 -5.52
N THR A 138 -2.71 -10.70 -5.49
CA THR A 138 -1.39 -10.54 -6.15
C THR A 138 -1.50 -10.53 -7.67
N VAL A 139 -2.32 -11.42 -8.26
CA VAL A 139 -2.59 -11.45 -9.71
C VAL A 139 -3.28 -10.16 -10.14
N GLN A 140 -4.20 -9.66 -9.33
CA GLN A 140 -4.86 -8.40 -9.59
C GLN A 140 -3.99 -7.20 -9.28
N GLN A 141 -3.02 -7.21 -8.36
CA GLN A 141 -2.03 -6.15 -8.29
C GLN A 141 -1.26 -6.07 -9.62
N ASN A 142 -0.89 -7.23 -10.17
CA ASN A 142 -0.22 -7.31 -11.46
C ASN A 142 -1.14 -6.98 -12.67
N ALA A 143 -2.47 -7.18 -12.55
CA ALA A 143 -3.44 -6.96 -13.63
C ALA A 143 -4.24 -5.64 -13.52
N SER A 144 -4.40 -5.09 -12.32
CA SER A 144 -5.09 -3.83 -12.01
C SER A 144 -4.15 -2.65 -12.03
N SER A 145 -2.83 -2.89 -12.03
CA SER A 145 -1.95 -1.97 -12.73
C SER A 145 -2.27 -2.12 -14.22
N PRO A 146 -2.78 -1.09 -14.94
CA PRO A 146 -3.10 -1.17 -16.38
C PRO A 146 -1.85 -1.36 -17.27
N ARG A 147 -0.79 -1.93 -16.70
CA ARG A 147 0.60 -1.70 -17.06
C ARG A 147 1.47 -2.94 -17.19
N SER A 148 0.89 -4.13 -17.29
CA SER A 148 1.67 -5.36 -17.55
C SER A 148 2.47 -5.35 -18.88
N GLY A 149 2.43 -4.27 -19.67
CA GLY A 149 3.32 -3.99 -20.80
C GLY A 149 4.24 -2.77 -20.65
N TYR A 150 4.31 -2.12 -19.48
CA TYR A 150 5.08 -0.90 -19.24
C TYR A 150 6.02 -1.13 -18.05
N GLY A 151 7.32 -0.85 -18.23
CA GLY A 151 8.39 -1.20 -17.28
C GLY A 151 8.22 -0.59 -15.89
N SER A 152 8.88 -1.20 -14.89
CA SER A 152 8.97 -0.65 -13.52
C SER A 152 9.53 0.77 -13.54
N LEU A 153 9.24 1.59 -12.52
CA LEU A 153 9.90 2.90 -12.33
C LEU A 153 11.42 2.78 -12.47
N LYS A 154 11.99 1.72 -11.90
CA LYS A 154 13.43 1.42 -11.98
C LYS A 154 13.90 1.25 -13.43
N ASP A 155 13.12 0.56 -14.24
CA ASP A 155 13.45 0.29 -15.64
C ASP A 155 13.32 1.56 -16.49
N GLU A 156 12.28 2.36 -16.24
CA GLU A 156 12.07 3.64 -16.92
C GLU A 156 13.20 4.62 -16.62
N VAL A 157 13.58 4.77 -15.35
CA VAL A 157 14.69 5.62 -14.90
C VAL A 157 16.02 5.14 -15.53
N LYS A 158 16.30 3.84 -15.48
CA LYS A 158 17.51 3.27 -16.10
C LYS A 158 17.54 3.48 -17.61
N ALA A 159 16.42 3.29 -18.30
CA ALA A 159 16.33 3.48 -19.76
C ALA A 159 16.60 4.93 -20.15
N ILE A 160 16.07 5.90 -19.39
CA ILE A 160 16.30 7.33 -19.64
C ILE A 160 17.77 7.68 -19.39
N LEU A 161 18.36 7.19 -18.30
CA LEU A 161 19.77 7.45 -17.99
C LEU A 161 20.75 6.79 -18.97
N ALA A 162 20.37 5.66 -19.57
CA ALA A 162 21.16 4.94 -20.58
C ALA A 162 21.15 5.62 -21.96
N THR A 163 20.26 6.59 -22.20
CA THR A 163 20.19 7.30 -23.48
C THR A 163 21.41 8.23 -23.63
N SER A 164 22.18 8.06 -24.72
CA SER A 164 23.43 8.79 -24.96
C SER A 164 23.28 10.07 -25.80
N ASP A 165 22.05 10.47 -26.13
CA ASP A 165 21.78 11.66 -26.95
C ASP A 165 21.98 12.95 -26.13
N THR A 166 22.86 13.85 -26.60
CA THR A 166 23.21 15.10 -25.91
C THR A 166 22.02 16.03 -25.76
N LYS A 167 20.99 15.90 -26.61
CA LYS A 167 19.73 16.66 -26.47
C LYS A 167 18.92 16.30 -25.23
N ASN A 168 19.12 15.10 -24.68
CA ASN A 168 18.43 14.61 -23.48
C ASN A 168 19.25 14.81 -22.20
N GLU A 169 20.37 15.53 -22.25
CA GLU A 169 21.19 15.87 -21.08
C GLU A 169 20.40 16.53 -19.93
N PRO A 170 19.58 17.58 -20.14
CA PRO A 170 18.79 18.18 -19.05
C PRO A 170 17.75 17.21 -18.47
N LEU A 171 17.18 16.34 -19.31
CA LEU A 171 16.28 15.29 -18.86
C LEU A 171 17.02 14.29 -17.95
N ARG A 172 18.23 13.85 -18.33
CA ARG A 172 19.02 12.91 -17.54
C ARG A 172 19.44 13.49 -16.20
N ASP A 173 19.78 14.78 -16.15
CA ASP A 173 20.18 15.44 -14.91
C ASP A 173 19.05 15.46 -13.87
N LEU A 174 17.79 15.57 -14.29
CA LEU A 174 16.63 15.46 -13.41
C LEU A 174 16.42 14.05 -12.84
N PHE A 175 16.82 13.01 -13.60
CA PHE A 175 16.64 11.61 -13.20
C PHE A 175 17.79 11.05 -12.33
N LYS A 176 18.95 11.72 -12.29
CA LYS A 176 20.11 11.27 -11.49
C LYS A 176 19.82 11.25 -9.98
N PRO A 177 19.34 12.34 -9.34
CA PRO A 177 19.04 12.34 -7.90
C PRO A 177 17.97 11.31 -7.55
N LEU A 178 16.93 11.19 -8.39
CA LEU A 178 15.89 10.18 -8.21
C LEU A 178 16.44 8.75 -8.28
N ASN A 179 17.36 8.46 -9.21
CA ASN A 179 17.96 7.13 -9.30
C ASN A 179 18.82 6.81 -8.07
N GLU A 180 19.55 7.78 -7.53
CA GLU A 180 20.29 7.62 -6.27
C GLU A 180 19.34 7.33 -5.11
N ALA A 181 18.27 8.12 -4.96
CA ALA A 181 17.27 7.90 -3.93
C ALA A 181 16.57 6.54 -4.05
N ILE A 182 16.24 6.10 -5.28
CA ILE A 182 15.67 4.76 -5.55
C ILE A 182 16.62 3.65 -5.12
N GLN A 183 17.94 3.83 -5.29
CA GLN A 183 18.95 2.84 -4.90
C GLN A 183 19.14 2.81 -3.39
N THR A 184 19.20 3.98 -2.75
CA THR A 184 19.29 4.10 -1.29
C THR A 184 18.06 3.46 -0.63
N ALA A 185 16.86 3.84 -1.06
CA ALA A 185 15.61 3.31 -0.54
C ALA A 185 15.38 1.80 -0.85
N GLN A 186 16.26 1.12 -1.58
CA GLN A 186 16.20 -0.33 -1.73
C GLN A 186 16.98 -1.02 -0.62
N GLY A 187 16.25 -1.57 0.35
CA GLY A 187 16.85 -2.32 1.46
C GLY A 187 17.52 -1.47 2.54
N GLY A 188 17.46 -0.13 2.43
CA GLY A 188 17.87 0.76 3.50
C GLY A 188 16.76 1.05 4.52
N GLN A 189 16.97 2.04 5.38
CA GLN A 189 16.10 2.27 6.55
C GLN A 189 14.75 2.91 6.17
N ILE A 190 13.84 3.02 7.14
CA ILE A 190 12.48 3.56 6.90
C ILE A 190 12.51 5.08 6.69
N GLU A 191 13.50 5.75 7.28
CA GLU A 191 13.74 7.18 7.18
C GLU A 191 14.07 7.63 5.74
N GLU A 192 14.64 6.73 4.94
CA GLU A 192 15.00 6.99 3.55
C GLU A 192 13.78 7.15 2.62
N ILE A 193 12.61 6.68 3.06
CA ILE A 193 11.35 6.84 2.31
C ILE A 193 11.01 8.34 2.15
N GLY A 194 11.32 9.17 3.16
CA GLY A 194 11.12 10.61 3.06
C GLY A 194 11.97 11.23 1.96
N THR A 195 13.27 10.92 1.93
CA THR A 195 14.20 11.38 0.88
C THR A 195 13.81 10.89 -0.51
N LEU A 196 13.26 9.68 -0.61
CA LEU A 196 12.71 9.17 -1.86
C LEU A 196 11.55 10.03 -2.37
N VAL A 197 10.60 10.36 -1.49
CA VAL A 197 9.46 11.22 -1.85
C VAL A 197 9.92 12.60 -2.28
N GLU A 198 10.81 13.25 -1.53
CA GLU A 198 11.39 14.55 -1.91
C GLU A 198 12.05 14.49 -3.30
N SER A 199 12.82 13.44 -3.58
CA SER A 199 13.46 13.26 -4.89
C SER A 199 12.46 13.02 -6.02
N MET A 200 11.34 12.32 -5.75
CA MET A 200 10.26 12.14 -6.71
C MET A 200 9.55 13.47 -7.01
N GLU A 201 9.32 14.29 -5.99
CA GLU A 201 8.67 15.60 -6.11
C GLU A 201 9.49 16.56 -6.96
N ASP A 202 10.78 16.69 -6.64
CA ASP A 202 11.73 17.51 -7.38
C ASP A 202 11.86 17.05 -8.84
N CYS A 203 11.93 15.74 -9.05
CA CYS A 203 12.01 15.18 -10.40
C CYS A 203 10.74 15.51 -11.20
N VAL A 204 9.56 15.31 -10.62
CA VAL A 204 8.28 15.54 -11.30
C VAL A 204 8.03 17.02 -11.60
N ASP A 205 8.32 17.94 -10.67
CA ASP A 205 8.21 19.39 -10.94
C ASP A 205 9.27 19.84 -11.97
N GLY A 206 10.49 19.33 -11.87
CA GLY A 206 11.55 19.58 -12.82
C GLY A 206 11.22 19.10 -14.24
N LEU A 207 10.61 17.93 -14.38
CA LEU A 207 10.17 17.39 -15.67
C LEU A 207 9.11 18.27 -16.32
N TRP A 208 8.17 18.79 -15.53
CA TRP A 208 7.13 19.67 -16.02
C TRP A 208 7.67 21.03 -16.48
N ARG A 209 8.55 21.66 -15.67
CA ARG A 209 9.04 23.01 -15.95
C ARG A 209 10.19 23.08 -16.94
N GLY A 210 11.03 22.03 -16.97
CA GLY A 210 12.32 22.06 -17.65
C GLY A 210 12.38 21.28 -18.95
N THR A 211 11.33 20.55 -19.35
CA THR A 211 11.40 19.63 -20.50
C THR A 211 10.07 19.47 -21.24
N ASP A 212 10.13 18.98 -22.49
CA ASP A 212 8.96 18.62 -23.30
C ASP A 212 8.39 17.22 -22.95
N TYR A 213 8.46 16.79 -21.67
CA TYR A 213 8.11 15.43 -21.25
C TYR A 213 6.66 15.06 -21.60
N GLY A 214 5.77 16.06 -21.63
CA GLY A 214 4.37 15.92 -22.03
C GLY A 214 3.46 15.43 -20.90
N GLU A 215 2.24 15.97 -20.86
CA GLU A 215 1.27 15.77 -19.77
C GLU A 215 0.95 14.29 -19.52
N THR A 216 0.59 13.54 -20.57
CA THR A 216 0.22 12.12 -20.44
C THR A 216 1.40 11.25 -20.00
N LYS A 217 2.63 11.60 -20.39
CA LYS A 217 3.81 10.85 -19.96
C LYS A 217 4.12 11.16 -18.49
N LEU A 218 3.99 12.42 -18.08
CA LEU A 218 4.20 12.83 -16.69
C LEU A 218 3.15 12.22 -15.75
N ALA A 219 1.87 12.26 -16.12
CA ALA A 219 0.81 11.57 -15.37
C ALA A 219 1.12 10.08 -15.22
N ARG A 220 1.63 9.44 -16.28
CA ARG A 220 2.04 8.04 -16.19
C ARG A 220 3.21 7.84 -15.23
N PHE A 221 4.22 8.69 -15.30
CA PHE A 221 5.37 8.64 -14.42
C PHE A 221 4.99 8.84 -12.95
N ILE A 222 4.08 9.78 -12.64
CA ILE A 222 3.51 10.00 -11.29
C ILE A 222 2.92 8.71 -10.72
N HIS A 223 2.14 7.98 -11.51
CA HIS A 223 1.61 6.68 -11.09
C HIS A 223 2.71 5.63 -10.87
N SER A 224 3.80 5.67 -11.65
CA SER A 224 4.94 4.75 -11.48
C SER A 224 5.68 5.01 -10.17
N CYS A 225 5.84 6.29 -9.80
CA CYS A 225 6.35 6.71 -8.50
C CYS A 225 5.46 6.21 -7.35
N ALA A 226 4.14 6.39 -7.47
CA ALA A 226 3.18 5.91 -6.48
C ALA A 226 3.26 4.39 -6.28
N ASP A 227 3.26 3.61 -7.38
CA ASP A 227 3.35 2.15 -7.33
C ASP A 227 4.67 1.70 -6.67
N PHE A 228 5.80 2.32 -7.04
CA PHE A 228 7.10 2.03 -6.45
C PHE A 228 7.18 2.39 -4.97
N LEU A 229 6.56 3.51 -4.56
CA LEU A 229 6.52 3.90 -3.16
C LEU A 229 5.70 2.91 -2.32
N ILE A 230 4.57 2.41 -2.85
CA ILE A 230 3.77 1.38 -2.19
C ILE A 230 4.57 0.08 -2.04
N GLU A 231 5.26 -0.36 -3.09
CA GLU A 231 6.14 -1.53 -3.05
C GLU A 231 7.24 -1.34 -1.98
N THR A 232 7.92 -0.20 -2.02
CA THR A 232 9.02 0.12 -1.09
C THR A 232 8.57 0.13 0.36
N ILE A 233 7.41 0.74 0.67
CA ILE A 233 6.81 0.75 2.00
C ILE A 233 6.42 -0.68 2.41
N SER A 234 5.78 -1.43 1.52
CA SER A 234 5.31 -2.79 1.81
C SER A 234 6.45 -3.73 2.12
N GLU A 235 7.60 -3.58 1.45
CA GLU A 235 8.82 -4.35 1.70
C GLU A 235 9.50 -4.02 3.04
N ARG A 236 9.19 -2.88 3.68
CA ARG A 236 9.77 -2.51 4.99
C ARG A 236 9.21 -3.28 6.16
N PHE A 237 8.02 -3.82 6.01
CA PHE A 237 7.32 -4.51 7.09
C PHE A 237 7.23 -5.98 6.75
N ASP A 238 7.69 -6.82 7.67
CA ASP A 238 7.58 -8.27 7.54
C ASP A 238 6.28 -8.79 8.17
N ASP A 239 6.12 -10.11 8.17
CA ASP A 239 4.98 -10.79 8.78
C ASP A 239 4.89 -10.57 10.30
N SER A 240 5.91 -9.99 10.94
CA SER A 240 5.94 -9.69 12.37
C SER A 240 5.31 -8.35 12.73
N LEU A 241 4.75 -7.60 11.77
CA LEU A 241 4.05 -6.31 11.99
C LEU A 241 3.12 -6.28 13.22
N TRP A 242 2.39 -7.37 13.47
CA TRP A 242 1.43 -7.47 14.57
C TRP A 242 2.05 -7.80 15.94
N VAL A 243 3.35 -8.07 15.97
CA VAL A 243 4.13 -8.49 17.15
C VAL A 243 5.26 -7.51 17.45
N ASP A 244 5.87 -6.92 16.42
CA ASP A 244 6.96 -5.95 16.56
C ASP A 244 6.46 -4.67 17.25
N LYS A 245 7.11 -4.31 18.35
CA LYS A 245 6.77 -3.15 19.18
C LYS A 245 7.25 -1.84 18.57
N ASN A 246 8.24 -1.88 17.68
CA ASN A 246 8.85 -0.68 17.12
C ASN A 246 8.27 -0.28 15.75
N CYS A 247 7.29 -1.03 15.24
CA CYS A 247 6.72 -0.76 13.91
C CYS A 247 5.89 0.54 13.82
N VAL A 248 5.42 1.09 14.96
CA VAL A 248 4.52 2.26 14.99
C VAL A 248 5.19 3.50 14.40
N ASP A 249 6.44 3.78 14.76
CA ASP A 249 7.17 4.95 14.24
C ASP A 249 7.41 4.80 12.74
N GLY A 250 7.77 3.60 12.30
CA GLY A 250 7.91 3.27 10.88
C GLY A 250 6.62 3.47 10.09
N LEU A 251 5.49 3.01 10.65
CA LEU A 251 4.16 3.19 10.04
C LEU A 251 3.78 4.67 9.93
N ASN A 252 4.11 5.48 10.94
CA ASN A 252 3.90 6.94 10.90
C ASN A 252 4.72 7.59 9.78
N VAL A 253 6.01 7.30 9.68
CA VAL A 253 6.89 7.81 8.62
C VAL A 253 6.36 7.41 7.24
N SER A 254 5.96 6.14 7.08
CA SER A 254 5.42 5.63 5.82
C SER A 254 4.10 6.28 5.44
N LEU A 255 3.20 6.47 6.40
CA LEU A 255 1.92 7.14 6.20
C LEU A 255 2.13 8.61 5.80
N GLN A 256 3.02 9.32 6.48
CA GLN A 256 3.34 10.71 6.18
C GLN A 256 3.93 10.85 4.77
N ALA A 257 4.88 10.00 4.40
CA ALA A 257 5.51 10.02 3.08
C ALA A 257 4.49 9.73 1.96
N ALA A 258 3.62 8.74 2.15
CA ALA A 258 2.57 8.43 1.17
C ALA A 258 1.54 9.56 1.05
N GLN A 259 1.11 10.15 2.17
CA GLN A 259 0.18 11.28 2.16
C GLN A 259 0.79 12.52 1.52
N GLN A 260 2.06 12.82 1.84
CA GLN A 260 2.81 13.92 1.24
C GLN A 260 2.82 13.81 -0.28
N TRP A 261 3.13 12.62 -0.83
CA TRP A 261 3.12 12.44 -2.28
C TRP A 261 1.76 12.71 -2.92
N ILE A 262 0.66 12.25 -2.31
CA ILE A 262 -0.72 12.54 -2.78
C ILE A 262 -0.96 14.05 -2.79
N ASP A 263 -0.62 14.73 -1.70
CA ASP A 263 -0.86 16.16 -1.54
C ASP A 263 -0.02 16.98 -2.51
N THR A 264 1.25 16.61 -2.73
CA THR A 264 2.14 17.28 -3.69
C THR A 264 1.64 17.12 -5.12
N VAL A 265 1.26 15.91 -5.53
CA VAL A 265 0.69 15.67 -6.87
C VAL A 265 -0.59 16.49 -7.07
N LYS A 266 -1.47 16.51 -6.07
CA LYS A 266 -2.70 17.30 -6.11
C LYS A 266 -2.42 18.80 -6.21
N LEU A 267 -1.55 19.32 -5.36
CA LEU A 267 -1.16 20.74 -5.36
C LEU A 267 -0.58 21.14 -6.71
N ASN A 268 0.33 20.34 -7.24
CA ASN A 268 1.01 20.61 -8.49
C ASN A 268 0.03 20.61 -9.68
N THR A 269 -0.77 19.55 -9.81
CA THR A 269 -1.68 19.38 -10.97
C THR A 269 -2.89 20.32 -10.94
N THR A 270 -3.34 20.76 -9.76
CA THR A 270 -4.53 21.61 -9.63
C THR A 270 -4.24 23.09 -9.45
N GLN A 271 -3.08 23.45 -8.90
CA GLN A 271 -2.75 24.85 -8.59
C GLN A 271 -1.49 25.32 -9.29
N VAL A 272 -0.36 24.65 -9.08
CA VAL A 272 0.96 25.16 -9.52
C VAL A 272 1.07 25.12 -11.05
N TRP A 273 0.87 23.95 -11.65
CA TRP A 273 1.00 23.75 -13.10
C TRP A 273 -0.22 24.23 -13.88
N ALA A 274 -1.39 24.25 -13.24
CA ALA A 274 -2.61 24.78 -13.84
C ALA A 274 -2.56 26.30 -14.06
N ARG A 275 -1.81 27.04 -13.22
CA ARG A 275 -1.66 28.50 -13.27
C ARG A 275 -0.40 28.99 -13.99
N GLY A 276 0.40 28.08 -14.55
CA GLY A 276 1.61 28.42 -15.30
C GLY A 276 1.31 29.34 -16.50
N VAL A 277 2.25 30.25 -16.80
CA VAL A 277 2.11 31.25 -17.88
C VAL A 277 2.32 30.62 -19.26
N ASP A 278 3.08 29.53 -19.34
CA ASP A 278 3.33 28.74 -20.56
C ASP A 278 2.89 27.29 -20.35
N GLY A 279 2.11 26.74 -21.30
CA GLY A 279 1.78 25.31 -21.36
C GLY A 279 0.99 24.77 -20.17
N ASN A 280 -0.12 25.40 -19.78
CA ASN A 280 -0.92 25.00 -18.61
C ASN A 280 -1.28 23.51 -18.61
N TRP A 281 -1.16 22.88 -17.45
CA TRP A 281 -1.67 21.53 -17.21
C TRP A 281 -3.19 21.52 -17.44
N ARG A 282 -3.68 20.72 -18.41
CA ARG A 282 -5.10 20.71 -18.81
C ARG A 282 -5.87 19.50 -18.30
N GLY A 283 -5.18 18.42 -17.94
CA GLY A 283 -5.78 17.17 -17.48
C GLY A 283 -6.47 17.23 -16.11
N GLY A 284 -6.32 18.33 -15.36
CA GLY A 284 -6.87 18.47 -14.02
C GLY A 284 -6.16 17.58 -12.99
N GLU A 285 -6.80 17.31 -11.85
CA GLU A 285 -6.20 16.49 -10.79
C GLU A 285 -5.83 15.09 -11.28
N VAL A 286 -4.55 14.70 -11.11
CA VAL A 286 -4.12 13.32 -11.32
C VAL A 286 -4.56 12.50 -10.11
N LYS A 287 -5.65 11.74 -10.27
CA LYS A 287 -6.20 10.90 -9.20
C LYS A 287 -5.39 9.62 -9.04
N MET A 288 -5.09 9.24 -7.79
CA MET A 288 -4.31 8.05 -7.48
C MET A 288 -5.10 7.10 -6.54
N PRO A 289 -6.25 6.54 -7.00
CA PRO A 289 -7.19 5.82 -6.13
C PRO A 289 -6.58 4.57 -5.47
N TYR A 290 -5.60 3.95 -6.12
CA TYR A 290 -4.89 2.81 -5.52
C TYR A 290 -4.04 3.24 -4.32
N MET A 291 -3.31 4.35 -4.46
CA MET A 291 -2.50 4.90 -3.39
C MET A 291 -3.35 5.51 -2.26
N GLU A 292 -4.44 6.19 -2.59
CA GLU A 292 -5.41 6.68 -1.59
C GLU A 292 -5.98 5.52 -0.75
N GLY A 293 -6.32 4.40 -1.41
CA GLY A 293 -6.76 3.20 -0.71
C GLY A 293 -5.68 2.55 0.15
N PHE A 294 -4.43 2.55 -0.33
CA PHE A 294 -3.28 2.07 0.44
C PHE A 294 -3.02 2.93 1.68
N VAL A 295 -3.06 4.27 1.56
CA VAL A 295 -2.95 5.20 2.68
C VAL A 295 -4.03 4.91 3.72
N LYS A 296 -5.28 4.75 3.30
CA LYS A 296 -6.37 4.39 4.21
C LYS A 296 -6.10 3.06 4.95
N ARG A 297 -5.50 2.08 4.26
CA ARG A 297 -5.11 0.82 4.90
C ARG A 297 -3.98 1.01 5.90
N LEU A 298 -2.98 1.84 5.60
CA LEU A 298 -1.92 2.21 6.55
C LEU A 298 -2.49 2.87 7.80
N GLU A 299 -3.44 3.81 7.66
CA GLU A 299 -4.12 4.45 8.79
C GLU A 299 -4.81 3.43 9.71
N GLU A 300 -5.44 2.42 9.13
CA GLU A 300 -6.13 1.36 9.86
C GLU A 300 -5.16 0.45 10.62
N ILE A 301 -4.06 0.06 9.97
CA ILE A 301 -2.98 -0.72 10.59
C ILE A 301 -2.38 0.06 11.76
N LEU A 302 -2.01 1.33 11.52
CA LEU A 302 -1.46 2.22 12.53
C LEU A 302 -2.43 2.40 13.70
N SER A 303 -3.72 2.62 13.42
CA SER A 303 -4.76 2.74 14.45
C SER A 303 -4.86 1.49 15.32
N LEU A 304 -4.72 0.29 14.76
CA LEU A 304 -4.67 -0.96 15.53
C LEU A 304 -3.38 -1.05 16.35
N ARG A 305 -2.21 -0.74 15.77
CA ARG A 305 -0.91 -0.86 16.46
C ARG A 305 -0.71 0.18 17.55
N SER A 306 -1.25 1.39 17.43
CA SER A 306 -1.19 2.42 18.48
C SER A 306 -2.19 2.19 19.63
N PHE A 307 -3.16 1.29 19.45
CA PHE A 307 -4.25 1.09 20.40
C PHE A 307 -3.83 0.58 21.79
N PRO A 308 -2.92 -0.42 21.92
CA PRO A 308 -2.51 -0.94 23.22
C PRO A 308 -1.94 0.14 24.14
N GLU A 309 -1.05 0.99 23.62
CA GLU A 309 -0.42 2.06 24.40
C GLU A 309 -1.40 3.16 24.79
N GLN A 310 -2.29 3.56 23.86
CA GLN A 310 -3.34 4.54 24.15
C GLN A 310 -4.27 4.04 25.26
N LEU A 311 -4.66 2.76 25.19
CA LEU A 311 -5.54 2.14 26.18
C LEU A 311 -4.87 2.05 27.56
N ALA A 312 -3.61 1.58 27.60
CA ALA A 312 -2.83 1.50 28.83
C ALA A 312 -2.61 2.89 29.47
N SER A 313 -2.36 3.92 28.65
CA SER A 313 -2.23 5.30 29.12
C SER A 313 -3.55 5.86 29.68
N LEU A 314 -4.69 5.52 29.08
CA LEU A 314 -6.01 5.96 29.55
C LEU A 314 -6.43 5.27 30.85
N LEU A 315 -6.19 3.95 30.95
CA LEU A 315 -6.48 3.16 32.15
C LEU A 315 -5.45 3.36 33.27
N ASN A 316 -4.27 3.89 32.95
CA ASN A 316 -3.10 3.88 33.84
C ASN A 316 -2.67 2.44 34.23
N GLU A 317 -2.74 1.52 33.25
CA GLU A 317 -2.50 0.09 33.44
C GLU A 317 -1.54 -0.46 32.36
N PRO A 318 -0.21 -0.46 32.60
CA PRO A 318 0.78 -0.89 31.59
C PRO A 318 0.66 -2.37 31.18
N HIS A 319 0.15 -3.22 32.05
CA HIS A 319 0.03 -4.67 31.82
C HIS A 319 -1.01 -5.01 30.73
N VAL A 320 -1.96 -4.11 30.48
CA VAL A 320 -3.01 -4.27 29.46
C VAL A 320 -2.45 -4.29 28.03
N ILE A 321 -1.27 -3.71 27.80
CA ILE A 321 -0.64 -3.66 26.47
C ILE A 321 -0.55 -5.07 25.86
N GLY A 322 0.02 -6.03 26.61
CA GLY A 322 0.23 -7.39 26.10
C GLY A 322 -1.07 -8.15 25.78
N GLU A 323 -2.10 -7.98 26.61
CA GLU A 323 -3.42 -8.60 26.39
C GLU A 323 -4.09 -8.08 25.10
N VAL A 324 -3.98 -6.77 24.87
CA VAL A 324 -4.54 -6.12 23.67
C VAL A 324 -3.74 -6.50 22.42
N GLU A 325 -2.41 -6.51 22.50
CA GLU A 325 -1.55 -6.95 21.40
C GLU A 325 -1.83 -8.40 21.00
N GLU A 326 -1.98 -9.30 21.98
CA GLU A 326 -2.34 -10.70 21.73
C GLU A 326 -3.70 -10.82 21.05
N THR A 327 -4.68 -10.02 21.48
CA THR A 327 -6.03 -9.99 20.87
C THR A 327 -5.98 -9.51 19.43
N ILE A 328 -5.20 -8.46 19.13
CA ILE A 328 -5.01 -7.95 17.77
C ILE A 328 -4.29 -8.98 16.90
N SER A 329 -3.20 -9.57 17.39
CA SER A 329 -2.42 -10.57 16.66
C SER A 329 -3.27 -11.78 16.27
N LYS A 330 -4.07 -12.32 17.21
CA LYS A 330 -5.03 -13.40 16.92
C LYS A 330 -6.11 -12.97 15.94
N GLY A 331 -6.63 -11.76 16.09
CA GLY A 331 -7.65 -11.19 15.20
C GLY A 331 -7.15 -11.05 13.77
N MET A 332 -5.90 -10.63 13.58
CA MET A 332 -5.29 -10.33 12.28
C MET A 332 -4.49 -11.49 11.67
N ILE A 333 -4.46 -12.65 12.33
CA ILE A 333 -3.75 -13.83 11.82
C ILE A 333 -4.17 -14.20 10.39
N GLY A 334 -3.17 -14.52 9.55
CA GLY A 334 -3.35 -14.95 8.16
C GLY A 334 -3.70 -13.83 7.19
N VAL A 335 -3.63 -12.57 7.60
CA VAL A 335 -3.85 -11.42 6.71
C VAL A 335 -2.54 -10.78 6.35
N SER A 336 -2.30 -10.63 5.04
CA SER A 336 -1.19 -9.84 4.51
C SER A 336 -1.57 -8.35 4.50
N PRO A 337 -1.08 -7.53 5.45
CA PRO A 337 -1.62 -6.19 5.70
C PRO A 337 -1.41 -5.23 4.52
N PHE A 338 -0.32 -5.40 3.78
CA PHE A 338 0.05 -4.51 2.67
C PHE A 338 -0.40 -5.02 1.29
N VAL A 339 -1.03 -6.20 1.21
CA VAL A 339 -1.62 -6.72 -0.04
C VAL A 339 -2.97 -6.03 -0.29
N TYR A 340 -2.89 -4.79 -0.74
CA TYR A 340 -4.06 -4.00 -1.12
C TYR A 340 -4.51 -4.33 -2.54
N SER A 341 -5.79 -4.69 -2.67
CA SER A 341 -6.51 -4.66 -3.94
C SER A 341 -7.95 -4.27 -3.66
N PRO A 342 -8.67 -3.64 -4.62
CA PRO A 342 -10.08 -3.31 -4.43
C PRO A 342 -10.96 -4.50 -4.03
N ASN A 343 -10.57 -5.72 -4.41
CA ASN A 343 -11.31 -6.94 -4.10
C ASN A 343 -10.94 -7.54 -2.73
N SER A 344 -9.71 -7.31 -2.23
CA SER A 344 -9.30 -7.75 -0.88
C SER A 344 -9.90 -6.88 0.23
N GLU A 345 -10.43 -5.70 -0.12
CA GLU A 345 -11.01 -4.74 0.82
C GLU A 345 -12.17 -5.31 1.63
N THR A 346 -13.03 -6.13 1.04
CA THR A 346 -14.19 -6.70 1.76
C THR A 346 -13.73 -7.64 2.88
N ALA A 347 -12.77 -8.52 2.57
CA ALA A 347 -12.20 -9.45 3.55
C ALA A 347 -11.43 -8.70 4.65
N TRP A 348 -10.65 -7.69 4.27
CA TRP A 348 -9.93 -6.81 5.19
C TRP A 348 -10.89 -6.13 6.18
N ARG A 349 -11.97 -5.53 5.68
CA ARG A 349 -13.01 -4.87 6.49
C ARG A 349 -13.67 -5.82 7.48
N ALA A 350 -14.02 -7.02 7.02
CA ALA A 350 -14.61 -8.05 7.88
C ALA A 350 -13.66 -8.46 9.00
N LYS A 351 -12.36 -8.58 8.71
CA LYS A 351 -11.34 -8.93 9.71
C LYS A 351 -11.14 -7.80 10.73
N ILE A 352 -11.00 -6.55 10.28
CA ILE A 352 -10.92 -5.39 11.19
C ILE A 352 -12.13 -5.38 12.11
N GLN A 353 -13.34 -5.52 11.57
CA GLN A 353 -14.57 -5.49 12.37
C GLN A 353 -14.61 -6.61 13.41
N ALA A 354 -14.18 -7.82 13.06
CA ALA A 354 -14.11 -8.94 14.01
C ALA A 354 -13.08 -8.70 15.12
N THR A 355 -11.91 -8.15 14.77
CA THR A 355 -10.87 -7.77 15.73
C THR A 355 -11.37 -6.66 16.66
N GLU A 356 -11.99 -5.61 16.14
CA GLU A 356 -12.57 -4.52 16.94
C GLU A 356 -13.64 -5.01 17.92
N ARG A 357 -14.52 -5.94 17.51
CA ARG A 357 -15.50 -6.55 18.43
C ARG A 357 -14.82 -7.29 19.58
N SER A 358 -13.70 -7.96 19.31
CA SER A 358 -12.93 -8.66 20.33
C SER A 358 -12.29 -7.70 21.35
N LEU A 359 -12.02 -6.46 20.93
CA LEU A 359 -11.47 -5.39 21.78
C LEU A 359 -12.54 -4.61 22.57
N GLU A 360 -13.83 -4.83 22.28
CA GLU A 360 -14.94 -4.08 22.89
C GLU A 360 -14.95 -4.09 24.43
N PRO A 361 -14.71 -5.23 25.12
CA PRO A 361 -14.66 -5.24 26.58
C PRO A 361 -13.61 -4.27 27.17
N MET A 362 -12.50 -4.10 26.46
CA MET A 362 -11.41 -3.21 26.87
C MET A 362 -11.73 -1.75 26.58
N ILE A 363 -12.40 -1.48 25.46
CA ILE A 363 -12.91 -0.15 25.11
C ILE A 363 -13.92 0.33 26.18
N GLU A 364 -14.84 -0.52 26.60
CA GLU A 364 -15.87 -0.19 27.60
C GLU A 364 -15.28 0.30 28.93
N ARG A 365 -14.13 -0.23 29.34
CA ARG A 365 -13.43 0.19 30.57
C ARG A 365 -12.97 1.65 30.50
N VAL A 366 -12.65 2.14 29.31
CA VAL A 366 -12.09 3.49 29.08
C VAL A 366 -13.17 4.54 28.87
N ILE A 367 -14.37 4.16 28.42
CA ILE A 367 -15.46 5.11 28.14
C ILE A 367 -15.77 6.03 29.34
N PRO A 368 -15.94 5.56 30.59
CA PRO A 368 -16.23 6.44 31.73
C PRO A 368 -15.11 7.46 31.99
N ILE A 369 -13.85 7.06 31.76
CA ILE A 369 -12.67 7.92 31.93
C ILE A 369 -12.71 9.05 30.90
N LEU A 370 -12.96 8.71 29.63
CA LEU A 370 -13.05 9.69 28.56
C LEU A 370 -14.22 10.65 28.74
N LYS A 371 -15.40 10.14 29.13
CA LYS A 371 -16.56 10.98 29.46
C LYS A 371 -16.20 11.99 30.55
N THR A 372 -15.52 11.55 31.60
CA THR A 372 -15.07 12.41 32.71
C THR A 372 -14.08 13.47 32.24
N ARG A 373 -13.11 13.09 31.38
CA ARG A 373 -12.12 14.03 30.83
C ARG A 373 -12.75 15.05 29.89
N LEU A 374 -13.77 14.65 29.11
CA LEU A 374 -14.47 15.55 28.20
C LEU A 374 -15.59 16.37 28.86
N MET A 375 -15.79 16.25 30.18
CA MET A 375 -16.77 17.08 30.88
C MET A 375 -16.37 18.56 30.84
N PRO A 376 -17.34 19.49 30.66
CA PRO A 376 -17.04 20.91 30.55
C PRO A 376 -16.23 21.48 31.71
N SER A 377 -16.47 20.99 32.92
CA SER A 377 -15.81 21.42 34.16
C SER A 377 -14.33 21.07 34.25
N ASN A 378 -13.87 20.10 33.47
CA ASN A 378 -12.52 19.52 33.57
C ASN A 378 -11.59 19.92 32.41
N LEU A 379 -12.10 20.66 31.43
CA LEU A 379 -11.40 21.01 30.21
C LEU A 379 -10.97 22.47 30.23
N ASP A 380 -9.67 22.71 30.34
CA ASP A 380 -9.05 23.96 29.89
C ASP A 380 -9.01 23.98 28.35
N ASN A 381 -9.41 25.10 27.73
CA ASN A 381 -9.46 25.24 26.27
C ASN A 381 -8.09 25.01 25.61
N ASN A 382 -6.98 25.34 26.29
CA ASN A 382 -5.63 25.11 25.77
C ASN A 382 -5.19 23.63 25.87
N MET A 383 -5.68 22.90 26.88
CA MET A 383 -5.36 21.47 27.04
C MET A 383 -6.27 20.57 26.18
N LEU A 384 -7.44 21.07 25.82
CA LEU A 384 -8.42 20.39 24.97
C LEU A 384 -7.83 19.96 23.61
N ALA A 385 -7.10 20.86 22.93
CA ALA A 385 -6.47 20.53 21.65
C ALA A 385 -5.44 19.40 21.78
N MET A 386 -4.60 19.46 22.82
CA MET A 386 -3.55 18.47 23.06
C MET A 386 -4.13 17.09 23.41
N ASP A 387 -5.17 17.03 24.25
CA ASP A 387 -5.82 15.78 24.61
C ASP A 387 -6.57 15.16 23.42
N LEU A 388 -7.26 15.98 22.63
CA LEU A 388 -7.96 15.53 21.43
C LEU A 388 -6.99 14.98 20.38
N GLU A 389 -5.85 15.63 20.18
CA GLU A 389 -4.83 15.13 19.26
C GLU A 389 -4.21 13.83 19.78
N LYS A 390 -3.86 13.78 21.06
CA LYS A 390 -3.26 12.59 21.71
C LYS A 390 -4.14 11.34 21.57
N PHE A 391 -5.47 11.50 21.65
CA PHE A 391 -6.42 10.39 21.56
C PHE A 391 -7.21 10.37 20.23
N ARG A 392 -6.77 11.11 19.21
CA ARG A 392 -7.51 11.30 17.94
C ARG A 392 -7.92 9.98 17.28
N ASN A 393 -6.98 9.04 17.18
CA ASN A 393 -7.24 7.75 16.55
C ASN A 393 -8.23 6.90 17.36
N PHE A 394 -8.13 6.91 18.69
CA PHE A 394 -9.08 6.26 19.57
C PHE A 394 -10.48 6.86 19.45
N LEU A 395 -10.58 8.18 19.56
CA LEU A 395 -11.84 8.93 19.52
C LEU A 395 -12.55 8.81 18.17
N SER A 396 -11.80 8.60 17.09
CA SER A 396 -12.34 8.47 15.73
C SER A 396 -12.96 7.09 15.44
N ARG A 397 -12.78 6.09 16.32
CA ARG A 397 -13.35 4.75 16.13
C ARG A 397 -14.87 4.77 16.24
N THR A 398 -15.55 4.07 15.34
CA THR A 398 -17.02 4.06 15.23
C THR A 398 -17.72 3.74 16.55
N ARG A 399 -17.26 2.71 17.27
CA ARG A 399 -17.87 2.34 18.57
C ARG A 399 -17.66 3.40 19.65
N VAL A 400 -16.48 4.00 19.69
CA VAL A 400 -16.17 5.07 20.65
C VAL A 400 -17.06 6.28 20.36
N LYS A 401 -17.16 6.67 19.08
CA LYS A 401 -18.05 7.73 18.60
C LYS A 401 -19.51 7.52 18.99
N GLU A 402 -20.02 6.29 18.85
CA GLU A 402 -21.39 5.93 19.24
C GLU A 402 -21.60 6.06 20.75
N ARG A 403 -20.68 5.55 21.58
CA ARG A 403 -20.81 5.58 23.05
C ARG A 403 -20.59 6.98 23.65
N MET A 404 -19.92 7.86 22.92
CA MET A 404 -19.60 9.22 23.34
C MET A 404 -20.47 10.30 22.66
N LEU A 405 -21.59 9.91 22.05
CA LEU A 405 -22.43 10.83 21.26
C LEU A 405 -22.80 12.11 22.03
N ALA A 406 -23.34 11.98 23.23
CA ALA A 406 -23.74 13.12 24.06
C ALA A 406 -22.55 14.04 24.41
N GLU A 407 -21.39 13.45 24.71
CA GLU A 407 -20.18 14.21 25.01
C GLU A 407 -19.65 14.95 23.77
N ARG A 408 -19.75 14.33 22.58
CA ARG A 408 -19.35 14.94 21.31
C ARG A 408 -20.30 16.10 20.92
N GLU A 409 -21.61 15.94 21.13
CA GLU A 409 -22.59 17.01 20.93
C GLU A 409 -22.34 18.19 21.88
N ASN A 410 -22.11 17.91 23.17
CA ASN A 410 -21.78 18.94 24.15
C ASN A 410 -20.47 19.67 23.82
N LEU A 411 -19.44 18.93 23.38
CA LEU A 411 -18.17 19.49 22.94
C LEU A 411 -18.37 20.41 21.73
N MET A 412 -19.16 19.99 20.74
CA MET A 412 -19.49 20.81 19.57
C MET A 412 -20.23 22.09 19.95
N SER A 413 -21.26 22.02 20.78
CA SER A 413 -21.99 23.20 21.27
C SER A 413 -21.06 24.16 22.02
N ARG A 414 -20.14 23.64 22.83
CA ARG A 414 -19.14 24.46 23.51
C ARG A 414 -18.20 25.14 22.52
N LEU A 415 -17.71 24.44 21.50
CA LEU A 415 -16.82 25.02 20.49
C LEU A 415 -17.50 26.14 19.71
N ILE A 416 -18.78 25.97 19.37
CA ILE A 416 -19.60 27.03 18.78
C ILE A 416 -19.59 28.27 19.69
N ASN A 417 -19.84 28.10 20.99
CA ASN A 417 -19.85 29.20 21.95
C ASN A 417 -18.46 29.85 22.12
N VAL A 418 -17.38 29.06 22.13
CA VAL A 418 -16.00 29.56 22.20
C VAL A 418 -15.67 30.40 20.96
N LEU A 419 -16.04 29.93 19.77
CA LEU A 419 -15.84 30.67 18.53
C LEU A 419 -16.58 32.00 18.53
N SER A 420 -17.86 32.01 18.92
CA SER A 420 -18.65 33.25 19.03
C SER A 420 -18.07 34.20 20.08
N SER A 421 -17.58 33.69 21.21
CA SER A 421 -16.90 34.52 22.21
C SER A 421 -15.59 35.10 21.69
N LYS A 422 -14.82 34.32 20.91
CA LYS A 422 -13.56 34.74 20.32
C LYS A 422 -13.74 35.77 19.22
N GLU A 423 -14.82 35.66 18.44
CA GLU A 423 -15.20 36.67 17.45
C GLU A 423 -15.49 38.02 18.13
N ASN A 424 -16.29 38.01 19.21
CA ASN A 424 -16.54 39.22 20.01
C ASN A 424 -15.25 39.80 20.62
N GLU A 425 -14.31 38.94 21.06
CA GLU A 425 -13.01 39.37 21.59
C GLU A 425 -12.14 40.07 20.52
N ILE A 426 -12.17 39.58 19.28
CA ILE A 426 -11.52 40.24 18.15
C ILE A 426 -12.14 41.63 17.93
N ASP A 427 -13.46 41.72 17.85
CA ASP A 427 -14.17 42.98 17.63
C ASP A 427 -13.90 43.99 18.77
N ASP A 428 -13.96 43.55 20.02
CA ASP A 428 -13.64 44.40 21.17
C ASP A 428 -12.19 44.90 21.13
N ARG A 429 -11.22 44.05 20.76
CA ARG A 429 -9.79 44.43 20.72
C ARG A 429 -9.45 45.31 19.52
N MET A 430 -10.16 45.16 18.41
CA MET A 430 -10.09 46.07 17.28
C MET A 430 -10.63 47.46 17.65
N ASN A 431 -11.70 47.50 18.45
CA ASN A 431 -12.36 48.75 18.83
C ASN A 431 -11.69 49.48 20.02
N ARG A 432 -11.07 48.78 20.97
CA ARG A 432 -10.68 49.36 22.28
C ARG A 432 -9.22 49.78 22.45
N GLY A 433 -8.35 49.60 21.47
CA GLY A 433 -6.92 49.90 21.67
C GLY A 433 -6.24 48.83 22.53
N GLY A 434 -5.17 48.20 22.05
CA GLY A 434 -4.48 47.13 22.77
C GLY A 434 -3.24 47.62 23.50
N GLN A 435 -2.86 46.99 24.62
CA GLN A 435 -1.51 47.18 25.17
C GLN A 435 -0.48 46.60 24.19
N ALA A 436 0.38 47.46 23.66
CA ALA A 436 1.55 47.08 22.89
C ALA A 436 2.52 46.28 23.78
N GLY A 437 2.97 45.12 23.31
CA GLY A 437 4.03 44.36 23.98
C GLY A 437 5.33 45.18 24.05
N ARG A 438 6.23 44.83 24.97
CA ARG A 438 7.46 45.60 25.28
C ARG A 438 8.37 45.92 24.07
N TYR A 439 8.19 45.23 22.94
CA TYR A 439 9.00 45.36 21.72
C TYR A 439 8.19 45.46 20.41
N LEU A 440 6.86 45.54 20.47
CA LEU A 440 6.00 45.57 19.28
C LEU A 440 5.16 46.84 19.27
N CYS A 441 4.95 47.43 18.08
CA CYS A 441 3.91 48.45 17.94
C CYS A 441 2.53 47.80 18.09
N GLU A 442 1.50 48.60 18.43
CA GLU A 442 0.14 48.11 18.64
C GLU A 442 -0.40 47.32 17.45
N VAL A 443 -0.11 47.77 16.23
CA VAL A 443 -0.49 47.07 14.99
C VAL A 443 0.18 45.71 14.88
N ALA A 444 1.50 45.62 15.13
CA ALA A 444 2.22 44.35 15.08
C ALA A 444 1.78 43.39 16.20
N ALA A 445 1.52 43.90 17.40
CA ALA A 445 0.99 43.10 18.51
C ALA A 445 -0.40 42.53 18.21
N ARG A 446 -1.27 43.30 17.53
CA ARG A 446 -2.56 42.81 17.03
C ARG A 446 -2.40 41.72 15.98
N ILE A 447 -1.53 41.92 14.98
CA ILE A 447 -1.29 40.93 13.92
C ILE A 447 -0.79 39.61 14.50
N VAL A 448 0.21 39.66 15.39
CA VAL A 448 0.76 38.44 16.01
C VAL A 448 -0.32 37.71 16.80
N TRP A 449 -1.12 38.43 17.59
CA TRP A 449 -2.20 37.82 18.35
C TRP A 449 -3.28 37.20 17.45
N MET A 450 -3.71 37.90 16.38
CA MET A 450 -4.70 37.34 15.44
C MET A 450 -4.18 36.08 14.75
N ARG A 451 -2.90 36.05 14.38
CA ARG A 451 -2.26 34.85 13.83
C ARG A 451 -2.20 33.71 14.83
N GLU A 452 -1.87 33.99 16.09
CA GLU A 452 -1.85 33.00 17.16
C GLU A 452 -3.24 32.40 17.40
N GLN A 453 -4.29 33.24 17.46
CA GLN A 453 -5.66 32.75 17.61
C GLN A 453 -6.12 31.93 16.38
N GLY A 454 -5.77 32.36 15.17
CA GLY A 454 -6.06 31.62 13.95
C GLY A 454 -5.39 30.25 13.92
N ALA A 455 -4.10 30.17 14.27
CA ALA A 455 -3.35 28.92 14.31
C ALA A 455 -3.88 27.94 15.36
N GLN A 456 -4.23 28.43 16.56
CA GLN A 456 -4.81 27.61 17.62
C GLN A 456 -6.13 26.97 17.18
N LEU A 457 -6.97 27.75 16.50
CA LEU A 457 -8.21 27.23 15.96
C LEU A 457 -7.95 26.22 14.85
N GLU A 458 -7.15 26.53 13.84
CA GLU A 458 -6.86 25.55 12.76
C GLU A 458 -6.39 24.20 13.31
N SER A 459 -5.57 24.20 14.36
CA SER A 459 -5.19 22.99 15.10
C SER A 459 -6.41 22.24 15.68
N ILE A 460 -7.26 22.92 16.45
CA ILE A 460 -8.49 22.32 17.02
C ILE A 460 -9.43 21.79 15.91
N SER A 461 -9.54 22.50 14.78
CA SER A 461 -10.38 22.10 13.63
C SER A 461 -9.92 20.77 13.07
N SER A 462 -8.62 20.69 12.81
CA SER A 462 -7.99 19.54 12.19
C SER A 462 -8.19 18.29 13.06
N SER A 463 -7.90 18.41 14.36
CA SER A 463 -8.05 17.33 15.35
C SER A 463 -9.50 16.84 15.50
N LEU A 464 -10.48 17.73 15.31
CA LEU A 464 -11.90 17.43 15.54
C LEU A 464 -12.71 17.09 14.29
N SER A 465 -12.19 17.40 13.11
CA SER A 465 -12.86 17.20 11.82
C SER A 465 -13.43 15.77 11.72
N ASN A 466 -12.60 14.78 12.01
CA ASN A 466 -12.99 13.38 12.00
C ASN A 466 -13.89 13.00 13.18
N LEU A 467 -13.68 13.59 14.37
CA LEU A 467 -14.47 13.25 15.56
C LEU A 467 -15.92 13.74 15.45
N LEU A 468 -16.14 14.90 14.84
CA LEU A 468 -17.45 15.54 14.83
C LEU A 468 -18.21 15.34 13.52
N SER A 469 -17.55 14.95 12.41
CA SER A 469 -18.10 14.96 11.04
C SER A 469 -19.49 14.34 10.85
N ASP A 470 -19.86 13.33 11.64
CA ASP A 470 -21.15 12.63 11.58
C ASP A 470 -22.28 13.27 12.42
N LEU A 471 -22.01 14.34 13.18
CA LEU A 471 -23.02 14.98 14.03
C LEU A 471 -23.92 15.96 13.28
N ASN A 472 -25.16 16.06 13.74
CA ASN A 472 -26.09 17.10 13.32
C ASN A 472 -25.64 18.47 13.85
N GLY A 473 -25.41 19.44 12.96
CA GLY A 473 -24.96 20.79 13.34
C GLY A 473 -23.48 21.07 13.07
N VAL A 474 -22.71 20.10 12.57
CA VAL A 474 -21.33 20.30 12.10
C VAL A 474 -21.24 21.40 11.04
N GLN A 475 -22.25 21.54 10.19
CA GLN A 475 -22.31 22.61 9.19
C GLN A 475 -22.33 24.00 9.84
N ASN A 476 -23.06 24.18 10.94
CA ASN A 476 -23.08 25.45 11.67
C ASN A 476 -21.73 25.74 12.31
N LEU A 477 -21.09 24.70 12.86
CA LEU A 477 -19.72 24.80 13.32
C LEU A 477 -18.82 25.25 12.15
N GLN A 478 -18.77 24.52 11.04
CA GLN A 478 -17.96 24.87 9.86
C GLN A 478 -18.19 26.30 9.36
N MET A 479 -19.43 26.80 9.37
CA MET A 479 -19.73 28.20 9.01
C MET A 479 -19.10 29.19 9.98
N ASN A 480 -19.26 29.00 11.29
CA ASN A 480 -18.63 29.87 12.30
C ASN A 480 -17.10 29.85 12.20
N TRP A 481 -16.52 28.70 11.85
CA TRP A 481 -15.09 28.56 11.59
C TRP A 481 -14.63 29.40 10.39
N ILE A 482 -15.40 29.37 9.29
CA ILE A 482 -15.12 30.17 8.09
C ILE A 482 -15.21 31.66 8.42
N ASP A 483 -16.23 32.08 9.15
CA ASP A 483 -16.45 33.49 9.48
C ASP A 483 -15.37 34.00 10.45
N TYR A 484 -14.99 33.20 11.44
CA TYR A 484 -13.84 33.49 12.30
C TYR A 484 -12.53 33.62 11.49
N LYS A 485 -12.27 32.70 10.55
CA LYS A 485 -11.07 32.75 9.70
C LYS A 485 -11.03 34.01 8.83
N LYS A 486 -12.18 34.48 8.36
CA LYS A 486 -12.28 35.78 7.68
C LYS A 486 -11.96 36.92 8.64
N ALA A 487 -12.47 36.89 9.87
CA ALA A 487 -12.20 37.92 10.88
C ALA A 487 -10.71 38.04 11.21
N THR A 488 -9.99 36.92 11.34
CA THR A 488 -8.53 36.92 11.60
C THR A 488 -7.67 37.27 10.38
N SER A 489 -8.25 37.30 9.18
CA SER A 489 -7.55 37.62 7.92
C SER A 489 -7.77 39.06 7.44
N ARG A 490 -8.62 39.83 8.12
CA ARG A 490 -8.82 41.27 7.92
C ARG A 490 -7.69 42.06 8.59
#